data_AF-A0A382TAI3-F1
#
_entry.id   AF-A0A382TAI3-F1
#
_cell.length_a   1.000
_cell.length_b   1.000
_cell.length_c   1.000
_cell.angle_alpha   90.00
_cell.angle_beta   90.00
_cell.angle_gamma   90.00
#
_symmetry.space_group_name_H-M   'P 1'
#
loop_
_entity.id
_entity.type
_entity.pdbx_description
1 polymer ?
#
loop_
_entity_poly.entity_id
_entity_poly.type
_entity_poly.pdbx_seq_one_letter_code
_entity_poly.pdbx_strand_id
1 'polypeptide(L)'
;VVLSAPSGTGKTTIARALVEGSEEFFFSLSTTTRSPRAEEVDGVDYHFVSESAFQAMVDAREFVEWATVHGHMYGTTREGLRSAEEAGRNLVLDIDVQGA
;
A
#
# COMPACT_ATOMS: atom_id res chain seq x y z
N VAL A 1 -1.74 -5.35 10.77
CA VAL A 1 -3.05 -5.92 10.37
C VAL A 1 -3.08 -5.96 8.84
N VAL A 2 -3.39 -7.11 8.24
CA VAL A 2 -3.53 -7.19 6.77
C VAL A 2 -5.00 -7.05 6.42
N LEU A 3 -5.33 -6.05 5.59
CA LEU A 3 -6.66 -5.88 5.01
C LEU A 3 -6.63 -6.48 3.60
N SER A 4 -7.24 -7.65 3.45
CA SER A 4 -7.25 -8.41 2.21
C SER A 4 -8.67 -8.56 1.67
N ALA A 5 -8.91 -8.11 0.44
CA ALA A 5 -10.17 -8.32 -0.29
C ALA A 5 -9.94 -8.00 -1.78
N PRO A 6 -10.88 -8.32 -2.68
CA PRO A 6 -10.73 -8.02 -4.10
C PRO A 6 -10.79 -6.52 -4.40
N SER A 7 -10.03 -6.06 -5.36
CA SER A 7 -10.04 -4.70 -5.86
C SER A 7 -11.47 -4.13 -6.08
N GLY A 8 -11.76 -2.91 -5.63
CA GLY A 8 -13.07 -2.24 -5.83
C GLY A 8 -14.14 -2.55 -4.77
N THR A 9 -13.84 -3.37 -3.75
CA THR A 9 -14.79 -3.68 -2.66
C THR A 9 -14.79 -2.68 -1.50
N GLY A 10 -14.21 -1.49 -1.66
CA GLY A 10 -14.18 -0.46 -0.61
C GLY A 10 -13.17 -0.69 0.53
N LYS A 11 -12.12 -1.48 0.29
CA LYS A 11 -11.05 -1.71 1.28
C LYS A 11 -10.38 -0.44 1.75
N THR A 12 -10.03 0.44 0.82
CA THR A 12 -9.41 1.71 1.13
C THR A 12 -10.34 2.58 1.98
N THR A 13 -11.65 2.51 1.72
CA THR A 13 -12.67 3.16 2.56
C THR A 13 -12.69 2.61 3.98
N ILE A 14 -12.63 1.28 4.15
CA ILE A 14 -12.58 0.63 5.48
C ILE A 14 -11.26 0.94 6.19
N ALA A 15 -10.14 0.93 5.47
CA ALA A 15 -8.83 1.24 6.01
C ALA A 15 -8.76 2.71 6.48
N ARG A 16 -9.30 3.65 5.69
CA ARG A 16 -9.44 5.06 6.09
C ARG A 16 -10.33 5.21 7.31
N ALA A 17 -11.49 4.55 7.34
CA ALA A 17 -12.38 4.58 8.50
C ALA A 17 -11.73 4.01 9.78
N LEU A 18 -10.90 2.98 9.66
CA LEU A 18 -10.12 2.41 10.77
C LEU A 18 -9.06 3.40 11.31
N VAL A 19 -8.40 4.13 10.40
CA VAL A 19 -7.39 5.14 10.76
C VAL A 19 -8.03 6.40 11.34
N GLU A 20 -9.18 6.84 10.81
CA GLU A 20 -9.95 7.98 11.31
C GLU A 20 -10.63 7.69 12.65
N GLY A 21 -11.09 6.45 12.86
CA GLY A 21 -11.82 6.04 14.06
C GLY A 21 -10.93 5.57 15.21
N SER A 22 -9.63 5.36 15.00
CA SER A 22 -8.70 4.93 16.05
C SER A 22 -7.28 5.42 15.83
N GLU A 23 -6.72 6.03 16.87
CA GLU A 23 -5.29 6.40 16.95
C GLU A 23 -4.36 5.17 16.98
N GLU A 24 -4.87 3.94 16.89
CA GLU A 24 -4.06 2.71 16.94
C GLU A 24 -3.63 2.19 15.56
N PHE A 25 -4.18 2.70 14.45
CA PHE A 25 -3.91 2.17 13.09
C PHE A 25 -3.30 3.19 12.14
N PHE A 26 -2.22 2.84 11.44
CA PHE A 26 -1.59 3.68 10.42
C PHE A 26 -1.68 2.98 9.06
N PHE A 27 -2.12 3.71 8.02
CA PHE A 27 -2.19 3.15 6.67
C PHE A 27 -0.81 3.19 6.01
N SER A 28 -0.31 2.03 5.59
CA SER A 28 0.91 1.98 4.77
C SER A 28 0.60 2.47 3.37
N LEU A 29 1.09 3.64 2.99
CA LEU A 29 1.13 4.05 1.59
C LEU A 29 2.07 3.10 0.85
N SER A 30 1.48 2.11 0.17
CA SER A 30 2.24 1.15 -0.62
C SER A 30 2.59 1.74 -1.98
N THR A 31 3.74 1.38 -2.52
CA THR A 31 4.13 1.73 -3.89
C THR A 31 3.61 0.65 -4.83
N THR A 32 3.05 1.03 -5.99
CA THR A 32 2.56 0.07 -6.99
C THR A 32 2.85 0.50 -8.43
N THR A 33 2.99 -0.49 -9.32
CA THR A 33 3.10 -0.28 -10.77
C THR A 33 1.76 -0.31 -11.50
N ARG A 34 0.67 -0.61 -10.80
CA ARG A 34 -0.68 -0.55 -11.36
C ARG A 34 -1.03 0.90 -11.66
N SER A 35 -1.75 1.16 -12.75
CA SER A 35 -2.32 2.48 -12.98
C SER A 35 -3.38 2.84 -11.93
N PRO A 36 -3.47 4.10 -11.50
CA PRO A 36 -4.53 4.55 -10.61
C PRO A 36 -5.92 4.39 -11.25
N ARG A 37 -6.92 4.08 -10.43
CA ARG A 37 -8.34 4.14 -10.80
C ARG A 37 -8.83 5.59 -10.79
N ALA A 38 -10.03 5.81 -11.31
CA ALA A 38 -10.61 7.16 -11.42
C ALA A 38 -10.77 7.86 -10.06
N GLU A 39 -11.02 7.10 -9.00
CA GLU A 39 -11.21 7.57 -7.63
C GLU A 39 -9.93 7.56 -6.76
N GLU A 40 -8.81 7.07 -7.28
CA GLU A 40 -7.55 6.96 -6.53
C GLU A 40 -6.64 8.16 -6.76
N VAL A 41 -5.94 8.58 -5.70
CA VAL A 41 -5.04 9.73 -5.69
C VAL A 41 -3.62 9.28 -5.31
N ASP A 42 -2.65 9.68 -6.12
CA ASP A 42 -1.23 9.41 -5.86
C ASP A 42 -0.75 10.07 -4.56
N GLY A 43 0.00 9.32 -3.76
CA GLY A 43 0.47 9.72 -2.43
C GLY A 43 -0.61 9.71 -1.33
N VAL A 44 -1.84 9.28 -1.66
CA VAL A 44 -2.94 9.14 -0.68
C VAL A 44 -3.45 7.70 -0.63
N ASP A 45 -3.65 7.08 -1.79
CA ASP A 45 -4.08 5.69 -1.89
C ASP A 45 -2.89 4.76 -2.06
N TYR A 46 -2.01 5.10 -3.00
CA TYR A 46 -0.74 4.42 -3.29
C TYR A 46 0.26 5.44 -3.80
N HIS A 47 1.55 5.08 -3.82
CA HIS A 47 2.53 5.71 -4.68
C HIS A 47 2.56 4.97 -6.02
N PHE A 48 1.99 5.59 -7.05
CA PHE A 48 1.90 5.01 -8.39
C PHE A 48 3.17 5.33 -9.19
N VAL A 49 3.94 4.30 -9.54
CA VAL A 49 5.22 4.45 -10.25
C VAL A 49 5.25 3.57 -11.50
N SER A 50 6.15 3.86 -12.44
CA SER A 50 6.37 2.94 -13.57
C SER A 50 7.08 1.66 -13.10
N GLU A 51 6.96 0.58 -13.87
CA GLU A 51 7.73 -0.66 -13.62
C GLU A 51 9.24 -0.40 -13.56
N SER A 52 9.75 0.47 -14.44
CA SER A 52 11.16 0.85 -14.44
C SER A 52 11.59 1.57 -13.16
N ALA A 53 10.75 2.46 -12.64
CA ALA A 53 11.01 3.16 -11.39
C ALA A 53 10.93 2.21 -10.20
N PHE A 54 9.92 1.33 -10.18
CA PHE A 54 9.80 0.30 -9.15
C PHE A 54 11.03 -0.60 -9.10
N GLN A 55 11.51 -1.06 -10.27
CA GLN A 55 12.70 -1.89 -10.35
C GLN A 55 13.95 -1.15 -9.85
N ALA A 56 14.08 0.16 -10.17
CA ALA A 56 15.17 0.97 -9.64
C ALA A 56 15.14 1.05 -8.10
N MET A 57 13.95 1.17 -7.50
CA MET A 57 13.78 1.17 -6.03
C MET A 57 14.10 -0.21 -5.42
N VAL A 58 13.76 -1.31 -6.10
CA VAL A 58 14.16 -2.68 -5.72
C VAL A 58 15.68 -2.80 -5.71
N ASP A 59 16.34 -2.35 -6.77
CA ASP A 59 17.80 -2.41 -6.91
C ASP A 59 18.50 -1.54 -5.85
N ALA A 60 17.89 -0.42 -5.49
CA ALA A 60 18.32 0.46 -4.41
C ALA A 60 17.99 -0.06 -2.99
N ARG A 61 17.30 -1.22 -2.86
CA ARG A 61 16.88 -1.84 -1.59
C ARG A 61 15.99 -0.94 -0.72
N GLU A 62 15.17 -0.11 -1.37
CA GLU A 62 14.26 0.82 -0.69
C GLU A 62 13.04 0.12 -0.06
N PHE A 63 12.65 -1.03 -0.60
CA PHE A 63 11.55 -1.83 -0.07
C PHE A 63 11.99 -2.73 1.09
N VAL A 64 11.13 -2.84 2.11
CA VAL A 64 11.23 -3.87 3.17
C VAL A 64 10.69 -5.19 2.63
N GLU A 65 9.57 -5.11 1.93
CA GLU A 65 8.98 -6.21 1.18
C GLU A 65 8.39 -5.70 -0.14
N TRP A 66 8.30 -6.60 -1.11
CA TRP A 66 7.56 -6.38 -2.33
C TRP A 66 7.12 -7.71 -2.94
N ALA A 67 6.05 -7.67 -3.72
CA ALA A 67 5.50 -8.82 -4.41
C ALA A 67 4.87 -8.40 -5.76
N THR A 68 4.72 -9.38 -6.65
CA THR A 68 3.96 -9.21 -7.89
C THR A 68 2.58 -9.84 -7.75
N VAL A 69 1.54 -9.06 -8.00
CA VAL A 69 0.13 -9.44 -7.88
C VAL A 69 -0.60 -8.97 -9.14
N HIS A 70 -1.31 -9.89 -9.82
CA HIS A 70 -2.03 -9.59 -11.07
C HIS A 70 -1.20 -8.89 -12.16
N GLY A 71 0.11 -9.19 -12.24
CA GLY A 71 1.02 -8.58 -13.21
C GLY A 71 1.51 -7.18 -12.82
N HIS A 72 1.10 -6.66 -11.66
CA HIS A 72 1.58 -5.40 -11.09
C HIS A 72 2.45 -5.67 -9.87
N MET A 73 3.43 -4.81 -9.63
CA MET A 73 4.30 -4.89 -8.46
C MET A 73 3.72 -4.01 -7.36
N TYR A 74 3.87 -4.47 -6.12
CA TYR A 74 3.48 -3.76 -4.91
C TYR A 74 4.61 -3.86 -3.91
N GLY A 75 4.91 -2.78 -3.19
CA GLY A 75 5.99 -2.76 -2.22
C GLY A 75 5.77 -1.77 -1.09
N THR A 76 6.27 -2.12 0.09
CA THR A 76 6.29 -1.25 1.27
C THR A 76 7.69 -0.72 1.46
N THR A 77 7.85 0.61 1.34
CA THR A 77 9.17 1.25 1.50
C THR A 77 9.59 1.25 2.97
N ARG A 78 10.90 1.27 3.22
CA ARG A 78 11.46 1.46 4.58
C ARG A 78 10.99 2.75 5.23
N GLU A 79 10.79 3.79 4.43
CA GLU A 79 10.25 5.07 4.90
C GLU A 79 8.80 4.91 5.35
N GLY A 80 7.95 4.28 4.55
CA GLY A 80 6.55 4.01 4.91
C GLY A 80 6.42 3.17 6.18
N LEU A 81 7.29 2.18 6.38
CA LEU A 81 7.35 1.41 7.62
C LEU A 81 7.78 2.29 8.81
N ARG A 82 8.82 3.12 8.65
CA ARG A 82 9.30 4.00 9.72
C ARG A 82 8.23 5.00 10.16
N SER A 83 7.48 5.58 9.22
CA SER A 83 6.36 6.48 9.56
C SER A 83 5.30 5.79 10.42
N ALA A 84 5.07 4.50 10.22
CA ALA A 84 4.14 3.73 11.04
C ALA A 84 4.74 3.34 12.41
N GLU A 85 6.03 2.98 12.44
CA GLU A 85 6.76 2.67 13.68
C GLU A 85 6.85 3.89 14.61
N GLU A 86 7.18 5.06 14.07
CA GLU A 86 7.23 6.33 14.83
C GLU A 86 5.87 6.73 15.40
N ALA A 87 4.79 6.34 14.73
CA ALA A 87 3.44 6.54 15.25
C ALA A 87 3.06 5.56 16.37
N GLY A 88 3.83 4.47 16.59
CA GLY A 88 3.51 3.44 17.57
C GLY A 88 2.25 2.63 17.22
N ARG A 89 1.88 2.60 15.94
CA ARG A 89 0.58 2.13 15.45
C ARG A 89 0.69 0.85 14.64
N ASN A 90 -0.40 0.11 14.59
CA ASN A 90 -0.52 -1.07 13.76
C ASN A 90 -0.57 -0.69 12.27
N LEU A 91 0.37 -1.22 11.49
CA LEU A 91 0.39 -1.04 10.04
C LEU A 91 -0.79 -1.76 9.38
N VAL A 92 -1.54 -1.05 8.53
CA VAL A 92 -2.55 -1.61 7.65
C VAL A 92 -1.96 -1.73 6.25
N LEU A 93 -1.84 -2.97 5.76
CA LEU A 93 -1.44 -3.29 4.39
C LEU A 93 -2.69 -3.64 3.57
N ASP A 94 -2.91 -2.90 2.48
CA ASP A 94 -3.92 -3.23 1.47
C ASP A 94 -3.33 -4.22 0.49
N ILE A 95 -3.72 -5.49 0.62
CA ILE A 95 -3.27 -6.56 -0.27
C ILE A 95 -4.48 -6.99 -1.09
N ASP A 96 -4.38 -6.80 -2.40
CA ASP A 96 -5.35 -7.32 -3.35
C ASP A 96 -5.22 -8.85 -3.37
N VAL A 97 -6.15 -9.54 -2.71
CA VAL A 97 -6.24 -11.00 -2.75
C VAL A 97 -7.30 -11.39 -3.76
N GLN A 98 -7.03 -12.45 -4.52
CA GLN A 98 -7.94 -13.04 -5.50
C GLN A 98 -9.41 -12.89 -5.10
N GLY A 99 -10.16 -12.08 -5.85
CA GLY A 99 -11.56 -12.38 -6.09
C GLY A 99 -11.58 -13.64 -6.95
N ALA A 100 -12.23 -14.69 -6.45
CA ALA A 100 -12.49 -15.91 -7.21
C ALA A 100 -13.19 -15.61 -8.55
#